data_AF-A0A1S1Y4N7-F1
#
_entry.id   AF-A0A1S1Y4N7-F1
#
_cell.length_a   1.000
_cell.length_b   1.000
_cell.length_c   1.000
_cell.angle_alpha   90.00
_cell.angle_beta   90.00
_cell.angle_gamma   90.00
#
_symmetry.space_group_name_H-M   'P 1'
#
loop_
_entity.id
_entity.type
_entity.pdbx_description
1 polymer ?
#
loop_
_entity_poly.entity_id
_entity_poly.type
_entity_poly.pdbx_seq_one_letter_code
_entity_poly.pdbx_strand_id
1 'polypeptide(L)'
;MIKKINAEQLEIGMYIVDTDRKWLDLPFFRTRFAVTSAKQVATLREYCRFVCIDTAKGKDISDSPPAGAIPSSADLDTTTWEGCYAAVRLGYADVLRRAAAENTLDFATVDKLAAELEQGISPGSGRVWGGLMRATQPDPAAKAVNAAALALVWGLATGLSAEALRHLGSGALLLDIGLQRLPDAIRTAERPFDADETALFRQHPQCGRDMLLAASDVPIEVLDIVLNHHERADGSGYPRGLGGGDLSRAGQIAAMAAECEDLCWEHAGRPAMSGLQALASIYNAGARLFDGDLTADFVRALGVWPPGCLVELAGGELAVVGDIPASEFGALSLRPVTNSAKELLDFAADPDRTVRVSASEIVRILSLADPITRFVRYYLRQCGGH
;
A
#
# COMPACT_ATOMS: atom_id res chain seq x y z
N MET A 1 -11.97 -20.41 27.10
CA MET A 1 -12.83 -20.18 25.92
C MET A 1 -11.89 -19.84 24.78
N ILE A 2 -12.15 -20.28 23.54
CA ILE A 2 -11.25 -19.95 22.42
C ILE A 2 -11.62 -18.57 21.87
N LYS A 3 -10.65 -17.65 21.87
CA LYS A 3 -10.81 -16.27 21.42
C LYS A 3 -9.78 -15.96 20.32
N LYS A 4 -10.22 -15.46 19.17
CA LYS A 4 -9.34 -14.99 18.09
C LYS A 4 -8.90 -13.56 18.40
N ILE A 5 -7.60 -13.31 18.39
CA ILE A 5 -7.00 -12.00 18.68
C ILE A 5 -6.00 -11.64 17.58
N ASN A 6 -5.75 -10.34 17.38
CA ASN A 6 -4.66 -9.89 16.53
C ASN A 6 -3.33 -10.30 17.16
N ALA A 7 -2.34 -10.72 16.37
CA ALA A 7 -1.05 -11.11 16.93
C ALA A 7 -0.36 -9.95 17.70
N GLU A 8 -0.62 -8.69 17.35
CA GLU A 8 -0.15 -7.51 18.10
C GLU A 8 -0.67 -7.46 19.54
N GLN A 9 -1.81 -8.10 19.82
CA GLN A 9 -2.36 -8.23 21.17
C GLN A 9 -1.67 -9.32 22.00
N LEU A 10 -0.73 -10.08 21.43
CA LEU A 10 -0.09 -11.16 22.15
C LEU A 10 0.78 -10.68 23.30
N GLU A 11 0.60 -11.29 24.46
CA GLU A 11 1.45 -11.07 25.61
C GLU A 11 1.95 -12.39 26.18
N ILE A 12 3.04 -12.30 26.95
CA ILE A 12 3.54 -13.42 27.73
C ILE A 12 2.47 -13.84 28.73
N GLY A 13 2.20 -15.15 28.82
CA GLY A 13 1.17 -15.74 29.66
C GLY A 13 -0.10 -16.15 28.92
N MET A 14 -0.24 -15.84 27.63
CA MET A 14 -1.34 -16.33 26.79
C MET A 14 -1.11 -17.78 26.34
N TYR A 15 -2.19 -18.53 26.08
CA TYR A 15 -2.11 -19.92 25.60
C TYR A 15 -2.61 -20.02 24.16
N ILE A 16 -1.73 -20.27 23.21
CA ILE A 16 -2.08 -20.43 21.79
C ILE A 16 -2.69 -21.80 21.55
N VAL A 17 -3.81 -21.83 20.82
CA VAL A 17 -4.49 -23.05 20.37
C VAL A 17 -4.41 -23.22 18.85
N ASP A 18 -4.39 -22.11 18.12
CA ASP A 18 -4.31 -22.11 16.66
C ASP A 18 -3.73 -20.78 16.13
N THR A 19 -3.27 -20.78 14.88
CA THR A 19 -2.68 -19.63 14.19
C THR A 19 -3.21 -19.53 12.76
N ASP A 20 -3.20 -18.33 12.17
CA ASP A 20 -3.56 -18.15 10.75
C ASP A 20 -2.48 -18.65 9.76
N ARG A 21 -1.36 -19.14 10.27
CA ARG A 21 -0.30 -19.83 9.52
C ARG A 21 -0.30 -21.33 9.83
N LYS A 22 0.16 -22.15 8.87
CA LYS A 22 0.43 -23.57 9.14
C LYS A 22 1.69 -23.67 9.98
N TRP A 23 1.78 -24.68 10.85
CA TRP A 23 2.94 -24.84 11.75
C TRP A 23 4.27 -25.01 11.01
N LEU A 24 4.26 -25.49 9.76
CA LEU A 24 5.44 -25.57 8.88
C LEU A 24 5.97 -24.18 8.46
N ASP A 25 5.11 -23.16 8.51
CA ASP A 25 5.45 -21.77 8.18
C ASP A 25 5.88 -20.97 9.42
N LEU A 26 5.94 -21.62 10.60
CA LEU A 26 6.34 -21.02 11.87
C LEU A 26 7.59 -21.73 12.42
N PRO A 27 8.51 -21.02 13.08
CA PRO A 27 9.69 -21.63 13.70
C PRO A 27 9.36 -22.37 15.02
N PHE A 28 8.12 -22.84 15.19
CA PHE A 28 7.65 -23.58 16.36
C PHE A 28 7.33 -25.04 15.99
N PHE A 29 7.84 -26.00 16.77
CA PHE A 29 7.59 -27.43 16.53
C PHE A 29 6.21 -27.92 17.01
N ARG A 30 5.31 -27.03 17.44
CA ARG A 30 4.02 -27.36 18.08
C ARG A 30 2.98 -26.28 17.79
N THR A 31 1.73 -26.68 17.57
CA THR A 31 0.59 -25.77 17.29
C THR A 31 -0.11 -25.22 18.54
N ARG A 32 0.10 -25.84 19.70
CA ARG A 32 -0.54 -25.46 20.97
C ARG A 32 0.49 -25.30 22.07
N PHE A 33 0.63 -24.10 22.62
CA PHE A 33 1.64 -23.81 23.64
C PHE A 33 1.32 -22.53 24.41
N ALA A 34 1.83 -22.47 25.65
CA ALA A 34 1.85 -21.22 26.41
C ALA A 34 2.97 -20.31 25.88
N VAL A 35 2.66 -19.05 25.67
CA VAL A 35 3.63 -18.01 25.33
C VAL A 35 4.38 -17.64 26.61
N THR A 36 5.63 -18.06 26.72
CA THR A 36 6.44 -17.90 27.95
C THR A 36 7.59 -16.92 27.79
N SER A 37 7.84 -16.41 26.59
CA SER A 37 8.97 -15.53 26.30
C SER A 37 8.62 -14.40 25.34
N ALA A 38 9.33 -13.27 25.47
CA ALA A 38 9.22 -12.13 24.55
C ALA A 38 9.59 -12.52 23.10
N LYS A 39 10.52 -13.47 22.93
CA LYS A 39 10.89 -14.01 21.63
C LYS A 39 9.71 -14.69 20.94
N GLN A 40 8.91 -15.50 21.66
CA GLN A 40 7.72 -16.12 21.09
C GLN A 40 6.64 -15.10 20.72
N VAL A 41 6.46 -14.04 21.53
CA VAL A 41 5.55 -12.94 21.21
C VAL A 41 5.98 -12.26 19.92
N ALA A 42 7.26 -11.85 19.83
CA ALA A 42 7.82 -11.20 18.64
C ALA A 42 7.67 -12.08 17.40
N THR A 43 8.00 -13.37 17.49
CA THR A 43 7.83 -14.31 16.39
C THR A 43 6.37 -14.53 15.99
N LEU A 44 5.43 -14.64 16.93
CA LEU A 44 4.02 -14.78 16.57
C LEU A 44 3.46 -13.51 15.93
N ARG A 45 3.87 -12.32 16.40
CA ARG A 45 3.54 -11.03 15.77
C ARG A 45 4.11 -10.89 14.36
N GLU A 46 5.32 -11.40 14.16
CA GLU A 46 6.02 -11.33 12.88
C GLU A 46 5.37 -12.22 11.81
N TYR A 47 4.89 -13.41 12.18
CA TYR A 47 4.42 -14.40 11.21
C TYR A 47 2.90 -14.51 11.10
N CYS A 48 2.17 -14.28 12.18
CA CYS A 48 0.72 -14.46 12.25
C CYS A 48 0.01 -13.12 12.18
N ARG A 49 -1.09 -13.02 11.42
CA ARG A 49 -2.00 -11.86 11.51
C ARG A 49 -2.91 -12.00 12.72
N PHE A 50 -3.38 -13.23 12.96
CA PHE A 50 -4.25 -13.57 14.08
C PHE A 50 -3.81 -14.88 14.74
N VAL A 51 -4.05 -14.96 16.04
CA VAL A 51 -3.90 -16.18 16.81
C VAL A 51 -5.16 -16.46 17.61
N CYS A 52 -5.45 -17.73 17.82
CA CYS A 52 -6.53 -18.17 18.67
C CYS A 52 -5.95 -18.53 20.04
N ILE A 53 -6.37 -17.83 21.09
CA ILE A 53 -5.96 -18.08 22.46
C ILE A 53 -7.03 -18.85 23.24
N ASP A 54 -6.64 -19.68 24.19
CA ASP A 54 -7.54 -20.28 25.18
C ASP A 54 -7.49 -19.49 26.49
N THR A 55 -8.52 -18.68 26.71
CA THR A 55 -8.68 -17.83 27.90
C THR A 55 -8.90 -18.62 29.19
N ALA A 56 -9.18 -19.93 29.09
CA ALA A 56 -9.26 -20.80 30.28
C ALA A 56 -7.88 -21.34 30.72
N LYS A 57 -6.86 -21.25 29.85
CA LYS A 57 -5.51 -21.80 30.09
C LYS A 57 -4.42 -20.73 30.16
N GLY A 58 -4.74 -19.48 29.84
CA GLY A 58 -3.80 -18.37 29.83
C GLY A 58 -4.49 -17.02 29.96
N LYS A 59 -3.70 -15.96 29.89
CA LYS A 59 -4.15 -14.56 30.01
C LYS A 59 -5.19 -14.21 28.92
N ASP A 60 -6.22 -13.47 29.30
CA ASP A 60 -7.26 -12.93 28.41
C ASP A 60 -6.99 -11.44 28.10
N ILE A 61 -7.55 -10.95 27.00
CA ILE A 61 -7.52 -9.53 26.61
C ILE A 61 -8.92 -8.93 26.69
N SER A 62 -9.05 -7.67 27.12
CA SER A 62 -10.28 -6.92 26.92
C SER A 62 -10.44 -6.56 25.43
N ASP A 63 -11.69 -6.38 24.96
CA ASP A 63 -12.03 -6.18 23.54
C ASP A 63 -11.60 -4.80 22.96
N SER A 64 -10.60 -4.16 23.54
CA SER A 64 -10.04 -2.89 23.04
C SER A 64 -8.74 -3.16 22.27
N PRO A 65 -8.56 -2.57 21.06
CA PRO A 65 -7.31 -2.70 20.32
C PRO A 65 -6.15 -2.09 21.14
N PRO A 66 -4.94 -2.67 21.13
CA PRO A 66 -3.83 -2.17 21.90
C PRO A 66 -3.25 -0.93 21.21
N ALA A 67 -3.11 0.14 21.99
CA ALA A 67 -2.32 1.30 21.60
C ALA A 67 -0.83 0.91 21.62
N GLY A 68 -0.32 0.39 20.51
CA GLY A 68 1.11 0.51 20.23
C GLY A 68 1.45 1.99 20.15
N ALA A 69 2.50 2.44 20.84
CA ALA A 69 2.94 3.82 20.77
C ALA A 69 3.28 4.16 19.32
N ILE A 70 2.35 4.83 18.64
CA ILE A 70 2.56 5.45 17.35
C ILE A 70 3.64 6.53 17.59
N PRO A 71 4.80 6.49 16.89
CA PRO A 71 5.75 7.58 16.95
C PRO A 71 5.03 8.90 16.67
N SER A 72 5.24 9.91 17.49
CA SER A 72 4.71 11.24 17.19
C SER A 72 5.25 11.68 15.83
N SER A 73 4.40 12.25 14.96
CA SER A 73 4.85 12.77 13.66
C SER A 73 5.95 13.83 13.79
N ALA A 74 6.07 14.45 14.97
CA ALA A 74 7.10 15.42 15.29
C ALA A 74 8.53 14.84 15.39
N ASP A 75 8.67 13.52 15.55
CA ASP A 75 9.99 12.86 15.71
C ASP A 75 10.53 12.26 14.40
N LEU A 76 9.81 12.42 13.28
CA LEU A 76 10.15 11.83 11.99
C LEU A 76 10.98 12.78 11.14
N ASP A 77 12.05 12.26 10.52
CA ASP A 77 12.84 13.01 9.55
C ASP A 77 12.11 13.08 8.19
N THR A 78 11.30 14.12 8.03
CA THR A 78 10.53 14.37 6.80
C THR A 78 11.37 14.82 5.62
N THR A 79 12.69 15.00 5.79
CA THR A 79 13.61 15.20 4.65
C THR A 79 13.85 13.90 3.87
N THR A 80 13.53 12.76 4.47
CA THR A 80 13.53 11.44 3.82
C THR A 80 12.14 11.07 3.31
N TRP A 81 12.08 10.25 2.25
CA TRP A 81 10.81 9.72 1.75
C TRP A 81 10.10 8.89 2.82
N GLU A 82 10.83 8.05 3.56
CA GLU A 82 10.30 7.19 4.60
C GLU A 82 9.66 7.99 5.74
N GLY A 83 10.33 9.05 6.20
CA GLY A 83 9.81 9.94 7.23
C GLY A 83 8.62 10.77 6.76
N CYS A 84 8.68 11.31 5.53
CA CYS A 84 7.55 12.00 4.89
C CYS A 84 6.33 11.07 4.78
N TYR A 85 6.50 9.89 4.18
CA TYR A 85 5.45 8.89 4.03
C TYR A 85 4.83 8.50 5.39
N ALA A 86 5.68 8.24 6.39
CA ALA A 86 5.21 7.91 7.73
C ALA A 86 4.42 9.05 8.37
N ALA A 87 4.88 10.30 8.25
CA ALA A 87 4.18 11.47 8.78
C ALA A 87 2.81 11.66 8.11
N VAL A 88 2.76 11.58 6.77
CA VAL A 88 1.51 11.71 6.00
C VAL A 88 0.54 10.60 6.36
N ARG A 89 1.00 9.35 6.47
CA ARG A 89 0.16 8.21 6.85
C ARG A 89 -0.43 8.38 8.25
N LEU A 90 0.35 8.85 9.22
CA LEU A 90 -0.14 9.09 10.59
C LEU A 90 -1.12 10.26 10.64
N GLY A 91 -0.84 11.34 9.92
CA GLY A 91 -1.77 12.47 9.78
C GLY A 91 -3.09 12.04 9.15
N TYR A 92 -3.03 11.26 8.06
CA TYR A 92 -4.24 10.77 7.39
C TYR A 92 -5.01 9.73 8.23
N ALA A 93 -4.33 8.91 9.04
CA ALA A 93 -5.01 8.05 10.01
C ALA A 93 -5.81 8.85 11.06
N ASP A 94 -5.34 10.05 11.45
CA ASP A 94 -6.11 10.98 12.29
C ASP A 94 -7.35 11.51 11.56
N VAL A 95 -7.22 11.88 10.27
CA VAL A 95 -8.34 12.28 9.41
C VAL A 95 -9.41 11.19 9.37
N LEU A 96 -9.02 9.93 9.09
CA LEU A 96 -9.95 8.80 9.06
C LEU A 96 -10.66 8.60 10.41
N ARG A 97 -9.94 8.72 11.53
CA ARG A 97 -10.51 8.57 12.87
C ARG A 97 -11.55 9.65 13.17
N ARG A 98 -11.27 10.92 12.84
CA ARG A 98 -12.21 12.03 13.04
C ARG A 98 -13.43 11.90 12.12
N ALA A 99 -13.21 11.54 10.86
CA ALA A 99 -14.28 11.26 9.91
C ALA A 99 -15.24 10.18 10.43
N ALA A 100 -14.71 9.11 11.04
CA ALA A 100 -15.50 8.03 11.61
C ALA A 100 -16.24 8.44 12.90
N ALA A 101 -15.59 9.21 13.79
CA ALA A 101 -16.11 9.52 15.12
C ALA A 101 -17.04 10.75 15.14
N GLU A 102 -16.68 11.79 14.40
CA GLU A 102 -17.30 13.12 14.47
C GLU A 102 -18.09 13.44 13.20
N ASN A 103 -17.95 12.64 12.15
CA ASN A 103 -18.52 12.91 10.84
C ASN A 103 -18.12 14.30 10.30
N THR A 104 -16.90 14.73 10.62
CA THR A 104 -16.31 15.97 10.14
C THR A 104 -15.10 15.65 9.28
N LEU A 105 -14.84 16.49 8.29
CA LEU A 105 -13.66 16.42 7.45
C LEU A 105 -13.01 17.80 7.41
N ASP A 106 -11.78 17.90 7.89
CA ASP A 106 -10.97 19.10 7.76
C ASP A 106 -10.15 19.02 6.47
N PHE A 107 -10.70 19.61 5.40
CA PHE A 107 -10.05 19.61 4.09
C PHE A 107 -8.70 20.33 4.09
N ALA A 108 -8.52 21.38 4.90
CA ALA A 108 -7.26 22.11 4.96
C ALA A 108 -6.12 21.22 5.49
N THR A 109 -6.42 20.36 6.47
CA THR A 109 -5.47 19.35 6.94
C THR A 109 -5.12 18.36 5.82
N VAL A 110 -6.11 17.90 5.04
CA VAL A 110 -5.86 16.97 3.92
C VAL A 110 -5.02 17.62 2.82
N ASP A 111 -5.32 18.87 2.44
CA ASP A 111 -4.57 19.60 1.41
C ASP A 111 -3.10 19.80 1.83
N LYS A 112 -2.86 20.07 3.12
CA LYS A 112 -1.50 20.14 3.67
C LYS A 112 -0.78 18.79 3.57
N LEU A 113 -1.43 17.69 3.94
CA LEU A 113 -0.85 16.34 3.85
C LEU A 113 -0.53 15.95 2.41
N ALA A 114 -1.40 16.31 1.46
CA ALA A 114 -1.16 16.10 0.03
C ALA A 114 0.05 16.91 -0.46
N ALA A 115 0.19 18.18 -0.04
CA ALA A 115 1.33 19.01 -0.39
C ALA A 115 2.65 18.51 0.21
N GLU A 116 2.63 17.99 1.45
CA GLU A 116 3.79 17.34 2.06
C GLU A 116 4.21 16.09 1.27
N LEU A 117 3.23 15.27 0.86
CA LEU A 117 3.48 14.09 0.03
C LEU A 117 4.04 14.45 -1.35
N GLU A 118 3.50 15.48 -2.00
CA GLU A 118 3.98 15.99 -3.29
C GLU A 118 5.45 16.42 -3.21
N GLN A 119 5.83 17.15 -2.15
CA GLN A 119 7.23 17.59 -1.93
C GLN A 119 8.19 16.41 -1.71
N GLY A 120 7.71 15.31 -1.14
CA GLY A 120 8.49 14.08 -0.97
C GLY A 120 8.66 13.26 -2.26
N ILE A 121 7.92 13.58 -3.32
CA ILE A 121 7.94 12.86 -4.59
C ILE A 121 8.87 13.57 -5.59
N SER A 122 9.62 12.77 -6.35
CA SER A 122 10.34 13.25 -7.53
C SER A 122 9.93 12.49 -8.79
N PRO A 123 9.94 13.13 -9.99
CA PRO A 123 9.68 12.43 -11.24
C PRO A 123 10.65 11.25 -11.43
N GLY A 124 10.14 10.08 -11.83
CA GLY A 124 10.94 8.86 -11.96
C GLY A 124 11.37 8.21 -10.65
N SER A 125 10.93 8.75 -9.50
CA SER A 125 11.12 8.14 -8.19
C SER A 125 10.36 6.84 -8.10
N GLY A 126 11.05 5.74 -8.34
CA GLY A 126 10.51 4.45 -8.02
C GLY A 126 10.35 4.22 -6.50
N ARG A 127 10.72 5.18 -5.62
CA ARG A 127 10.52 5.12 -4.15
C ARG A 127 9.06 4.87 -3.78
N VAL A 128 8.13 5.32 -4.62
CA VAL A 128 6.69 5.10 -4.44
C VAL A 128 6.37 3.60 -4.37
N TRP A 129 7.10 2.75 -5.10
CA TRP A 129 6.97 1.29 -5.04
C TRP A 129 7.33 0.69 -3.68
N GLY A 130 8.21 1.34 -2.92
CA GLY A 130 8.57 0.93 -1.58
C GLY A 130 7.37 0.88 -0.63
N GLY A 131 6.40 1.79 -0.79
CA GLY A 131 5.13 1.81 -0.04
C GLY A 131 4.15 0.73 -0.51
N LEU A 132 3.98 0.58 -1.83
CA LEU A 132 3.14 -0.45 -2.48
C LEU A 132 3.53 -1.88 -2.11
N MET A 133 4.83 -2.15 -1.96
CA MET A 133 5.36 -3.50 -1.73
C MET A 133 5.38 -3.92 -0.25
N ARG A 134 5.08 -3.00 0.68
CA ARG A 134 5.28 -3.19 2.14
C ARG A 134 4.03 -3.60 2.92
N ALA A 135 2.84 -3.54 2.34
CA ALA A 135 1.62 -3.83 3.09
C ALA A 135 1.35 -5.35 3.24
N THR A 136 1.56 -5.87 4.44
CA THR A 136 1.14 -7.24 4.85
C THR A 136 -0.13 -7.25 5.70
N GLN A 137 -0.69 -6.07 6.02
CA GLN A 137 -1.87 -5.88 6.88
C GLN A 137 -2.79 -4.79 6.30
N PRO A 138 -4.13 -4.94 6.34
CA PRO A 138 -5.08 -3.91 5.91
C PRO A 138 -4.89 -2.61 6.70
N ASP A 139 -4.30 -1.61 6.07
CA ASP A 139 -4.12 -0.25 6.59
C ASP A 139 -4.75 0.74 5.61
N PRO A 140 -5.98 1.23 5.89
CA PRO A 140 -6.67 2.18 5.02
C PRO A 140 -5.90 3.48 4.82
N ALA A 141 -5.10 3.91 5.80
CA ALA A 141 -4.28 5.11 5.67
C ALA A 141 -3.11 4.87 4.72
N ALA A 142 -2.45 3.72 4.82
CA ALA A 142 -1.41 3.33 3.86
C ALA A 142 -1.98 3.24 2.44
N LYS A 143 -3.15 2.61 2.26
CA LYS A 143 -3.83 2.51 0.95
C LYS A 143 -4.05 3.90 0.33
N ALA A 144 -4.59 4.84 1.11
CA ALA A 144 -4.82 6.21 0.65
C ALA A 144 -3.51 6.94 0.27
N VAL A 145 -2.47 6.84 1.12
CA VAL A 145 -1.17 7.49 0.85
C VAL A 145 -0.47 6.89 -0.36
N ASN A 146 -0.52 5.57 -0.52
CA ASN A 146 0.06 4.89 -1.70
C ASN A 146 -0.67 5.30 -2.99
N ALA A 147 -2.01 5.29 -2.99
CA ALA A 147 -2.79 5.72 -4.14
C ALA A 147 -2.51 7.19 -4.50
N ALA A 148 -2.40 8.08 -3.50
CA ALA A 148 -2.04 9.48 -3.70
C ALA A 148 -0.62 9.65 -4.26
N ALA A 149 0.35 8.90 -3.73
CA ALA A 149 1.72 8.96 -4.22
C ALA A 149 1.83 8.50 -5.68
N LEU A 150 1.13 7.41 -6.04
CA LEU A 150 1.04 6.94 -7.43
C LEU A 150 0.40 7.98 -8.35
N ALA A 151 -0.72 8.55 -7.92
CA ALA A 151 -1.43 9.56 -8.69
C ALA A 151 -0.55 10.80 -8.93
N LEU A 152 0.17 11.27 -7.91
CA LEU A 152 1.07 12.42 -8.01
C LEU A 152 2.25 12.17 -8.95
N VAL A 153 2.93 11.01 -8.86
CA VAL A 153 4.01 10.65 -9.80
C VAL A 153 3.51 10.66 -11.24
N TRP A 154 2.32 10.09 -11.48
CA TRP A 154 1.72 10.02 -12.80
C TRP A 154 1.27 11.39 -13.31
N GLY A 155 0.65 12.19 -12.44
CA GLY A 155 0.25 13.57 -12.74
C GLY A 155 1.44 14.43 -13.15
N LEU A 156 2.56 14.33 -12.42
CA LEU A 156 3.82 15.00 -12.75
C LEU A 156 4.34 14.54 -14.12
N ALA A 157 4.41 13.24 -14.35
CA ALA A 157 4.96 12.69 -15.60
C ALA A 157 4.10 12.99 -16.84
N THR A 158 2.80 13.20 -16.65
CA THR A 158 1.86 13.58 -17.72
C THR A 158 1.70 15.09 -17.89
N GLY A 159 2.43 15.89 -17.11
CA GLY A 159 2.47 17.35 -17.23
C GLY A 159 1.23 18.06 -16.72
N LEU A 160 0.56 17.53 -15.69
CA LEU A 160 -0.51 18.27 -15.01
C LEU A 160 0.04 19.61 -14.48
N SER A 161 -0.78 20.65 -14.55
CA SER A 161 -0.47 21.94 -13.91
C SER A 161 -0.32 21.77 -12.39
N ALA A 162 0.44 22.65 -11.74
CA ALA A 162 0.63 22.61 -10.29
C ALA A 162 -0.70 22.64 -9.52
N GLU A 163 -1.70 23.39 -10.00
CA GLU A 163 -3.02 23.42 -9.39
C GLU A 163 -3.76 22.08 -9.53
N ALA A 164 -3.79 21.52 -10.74
CA ALA A 164 -4.41 20.21 -10.98
C ALA A 164 -3.70 19.08 -10.22
N LEU A 165 -2.38 19.17 -10.05
CA LEU A 165 -1.59 18.21 -9.29
C LEU A 165 -1.90 18.27 -7.79
N ARG A 166 -2.03 19.47 -7.23
CA ARG A 166 -2.49 19.66 -5.84
C ARG A 166 -3.88 19.05 -5.62
N HIS A 167 -4.84 19.36 -6.50
CA HIS A 167 -6.20 18.79 -6.41
C HIS A 167 -6.18 17.26 -6.57
N LEU A 168 -5.31 16.73 -7.43
CA LEU A 168 -5.10 15.29 -7.59
C LEU A 168 -4.58 14.65 -6.30
N GLY A 169 -3.57 15.23 -5.65
CA GLY A 169 -3.04 14.72 -4.38
C GLY A 169 -4.09 14.66 -3.28
N SER A 170 -4.82 15.76 -3.08
CA SER A 170 -5.89 15.86 -2.08
C SER A 170 -7.04 14.91 -2.39
N GLY A 171 -7.50 14.86 -3.65
CA GLY A 171 -8.55 13.94 -4.08
C GLY A 171 -8.16 12.47 -3.96
N ALA A 172 -6.91 12.13 -4.29
CA ALA A 172 -6.42 10.76 -4.23
C ALA A 172 -6.27 10.23 -2.79
N LEU A 173 -5.93 11.10 -1.82
CA LEU A 173 -6.02 10.73 -0.40
C LEU A 173 -7.47 10.43 0.01
N LEU A 174 -8.46 11.07 -0.62
CA LEU A 174 -9.85 11.05 -0.17
C LEU A 174 -10.76 10.05 -0.90
N LEU A 175 -10.25 9.26 -1.86
CA LEU A 175 -11.07 8.38 -2.69
C LEU A 175 -12.04 7.51 -1.88
N ASP A 176 -11.50 6.85 -0.86
CA ASP A 176 -12.23 5.91 -0.01
C ASP A 176 -12.76 6.55 1.30
N ILE A 177 -12.74 7.87 1.46
CA ILE A 177 -13.17 8.53 2.71
C ILE A 177 -14.63 8.22 3.06
N GLY A 178 -15.45 8.04 2.02
CA GLY A 178 -16.87 7.69 2.17
C GLY A 178 -17.11 6.30 2.77
N LEU A 179 -16.10 5.42 2.84
CA LEU A 179 -16.22 4.15 3.55
C LEU A 179 -16.54 4.35 5.03
N GLN A 180 -16.13 5.48 5.64
CA GLN A 180 -16.45 5.80 7.03
C GLN A 180 -17.96 6.00 7.29
N ARG A 181 -18.76 6.13 6.22
CA ARG A 181 -20.23 6.26 6.29
C ARG A 181 -20.96 4.94 6.13
N LEU A 182 -20.26 3.88 5.75
CA LEU A 182 -20.85 2.56 5.58
C LEU A 182 -20.86 1.78 6.90
N PRO A 183 -21.80 0.81 7.08
CA PRO A 183 -21.79 -0.06 8.24
C PRO A 183 -20.47 -0.83 8.40
N ASP A 184 -20.04 -1.05 9.64
CA ASP A 184 -18.80 -1.78 9.95
C ASP A 184 -18.73 -3.18 9.33
N ALA A 185 -19.89 -3.83 9.20
CA ALA A 185 -20.02 -5.15 8.56
C ALA A 185 -19.63 -5.14 7.07
N ILE A 186 -19.74 -3.99 6.39
CA ILE A 186 -19.26 -3.79 5.01
C ILE A 186 -17.82 -3.30 5.05
N ARG A 187 -17.53 -2.27 5.85
CA ARG A 187 -16.25 -1.58 5.89
C ARG A 187 -15.08 -2.48 6.30
N THR A 188 -15.31 -3.49 7.15
CA THR A 188 -14.26 -4.37 7.68
C THR A 188 -14.37 -5.82 7.16
N ALA A 189 -15.18 -6.04 6.12
CA ALA A 189 -15.40 -7.38 5.59
C ALA A 189 -14.13 -7.96 4.93
N GLU A 190 -13.73 -9.15 5.38
CA GLU A 190 -12.64 -9.95 4.78
C GLU A 190 -13.20 -11.12 3.93
N ARG A 191 -14.43 -10.97 3.41
CA ARG A 191 -15.12 -11.99 2.61
C ARG A 191 -15.73 -11.38 1.35
N PRO A 192 -16.12 -12.19 0.35
CA PRO A 192 -16.86 -11.68 -0.79
C PRO A 192 -18.21 -11.09 -0.33
N PHE A 193 -18.62 -10.01 -0.99
CA PHE A 193 -19.93 -9.40 -0.82
C PHE A 193 -20.99 -10.12 -1.64
N ASP A 194 -22.21 -10.19 -1.11
CA ASP A 194 -23.38 -10.51 -1.92
C ASP A 194 -23.83 -9.29 -2.76
N ALA A 195 -24.96 -9.42 -3.45
CA ALA A 195 -25.46 -8.37 -4.34
C ALA A 195 -25.89 -7.10 -3.58
N ASP A 196 -26.52 -7.24 -2.41
CA ASP A 196 -27.01 -6.12 -1.61
C ASP A 196 -25.85 -5.40 -0.92
N GLU A 197 -24.89 -6.17 -0.41
CA GLU A 197 -23.65 -5.66 0.15
C GLU A 197 -22.80 -4.94 -0.89
N THR A 198 -22.75 -5.47 -2.12
CA THR A 198 -22.08 -4.81 -3.25
C THR A 198 -22.76 -3.49 -3.58
N ALA A 199 -24.10 -3.45 -3.62
CA ALA A 199 -24.85 -2.23 -3.88
C ALA A 199 -24.62 -1.18 -2.80
N LEU A 200 -24.50 -1.59 -1.54
CA LEU A 200 -24.18 -0.70 -0.42
C LEU A 200 -22.73 -0.21 -0.47
N PHE A 201 -21.77 -1.10 -0.75
CA PHE A 201 -20.36 -0.73 -0.92
C PHE A 201 -20.17 0.32 -2.02
N ARG A 202 -20.88 0.19 -3.15
CA ARG A 202 -20.84 1.14 -4.28
C ARG A 202 -21.37 2.55 -3.96
N GLN A 203 -21.94 2.77 -2.78
CA GLN A 203 -22.38 4.10 -2.35
C GLN A 203 -21.23 4.95 -1.79
N HIS A 204 -20.08 4.37 -1.44
CA HIS A 204 -19.01 5.13 -0.80
C HIS A 204 -18.50 6.35 -1.60
N PRO A 205 -18.45 6.38 -2.95
CA PRO A 205 -18.01 7.59 -3.65
C PRO A 205 -19.00 8.75 -3.43
N GLN A 206 -20.30 8.42 -3.42
CA GLN A 206 -21.36 9.40 -3.14
C GLN A 206 -21.29 9.86 -1.68
N CYS A 207 -21.09 8.94 -0.73
CA CYS A 207 -20.88 9.30 0.67
C CYS A 207 -19.66 10.22 0.87
N GLY A 208 -18.55 9.93 0.19
CA GLY A 208 -17.34 10.75 0.23
C GLY A 208 -17.59 12.16 -0.32
N ARG A 209 -18.30 12.27 -1.45
CA ARG A 209 -18.72 13.57 -2.00
C ARG A 209 -19.60 14.34 -1.02
N ASP A 210 -20.57 13.69 -0.40
CA ASP A 210 -21.50 14.35 0.53
C ASP A 210 -20.77 14.84 1.81
N MET A 211 -19.77 14.09 2.29
CA MET A 211 -18.90 14.54 3.39
C MET A 211 -18.09 15.77 2.98
N LEU A 212 -17.55 15.79 1.77
CA LEU A 212 -16.76 16.91 1.25
C LEU A 212 -17.62 18.16 1.01
N LEU A 213 -18.87 18.00 0.54
CA LEU A 213 -19.81 19.12 0.40
C LEU A 213 -20.19 19.76 1.74
N ALA A 214 -20.10 19.01 2.84
CA ALA A 214 -20.31 19.53 4.18
C ALA A 214 -19.06 20.19 4.78
N ALA A 215 -17.88 20.00 4.16
CA ALA A 215 -16.63 20.64 4.56
C ALA A 215 -16.46 22.01 3.89
N SER A 216 -15.66 22.88 4.51
CA SER A 216 -15.34 24.19 3.95
C SER A 216 -14.24 24.11 2.90
N ASP A 217 -14.31 24.99 1.90
CA ASP A 217 -13.23 25.30 0.96
C ASP A 217 -12.71 24.10 0.12
N VAL A 218 -13.58 23.12 -0.17
CA VAL A 218 -13.23 21.99 -1.05
C VAL A 218 -13.39 22.39 -2.52
N PRO A 219 -12.32 22.27 -3.35
CA PRO A 219 -12.41 22.51 -4.80
C PRO A 219 -13.35 21.52 -5.50
N ILE A 220 -14.01 21.96 -6.56
CA ILE A 220 -14.94 21.12 -7.33
C ILE A 220 -14.23 19.94 -7.99
N GLU A 221 -12.96 20.11 -8.34
CA GLU A 221 -12.10 19.08 -8.92
C GLU A 221 -11.86 17.93 -7.93
N VAL A 222 -11.70 18.23 -6.64
CA VAL A 222 -11.54 17.22 -5.59
C VAL A 222 -12.84 16.44 -5.41
N LEU A 223 -13.98 17.12 -5.43
CA LEU A 223 -15.31 16.48 -5.39
C LEU A 223 -15.52 15.54 -6.58
N ASP A 224 -15.10 15.96 -7.78
CA ASP A 224 -15.22 15.16 -9.01
C ASP A 224 -14.31 13.92 -8.97
N ILE A 225 -13.06 14.07 -8.53
CA ILE A 225 -12.12 12.95 -8.33
C ILE A 225 -12.72 11.90 -7.38
N VAL A 226 -13.17 12.33 -6.20
CA VAL A 226 -13.69 11.41 -5.19
C VAL A 226 -15.00 10.76 -5.64
N LEU A 227 -15.89 11.46 -6.34
CA LEU A 227 -17.12 10.86 -6.83
C LEU A 227 -16.88 9.79 -7.91
N ASN A 228 -15.88 9.99 -8.77
CA ASN A 228 -15.76 9.26 -10.03
C ASN A 228 -14.61 8.26 -10.10
N HIS A 229 -13.85 8.04 -9.04
CA HIS A 229 -12.67 7.16 -9.09
C HIS A 229 -12.97 5.69 -9.44
N HIS A 230 -14.25 5.29 -9.40
CA HIS A 230 -14.74 3.99 -9.88
C HIS A 230 -15.38 4.02 -11.28
N GLU A 231 -15.41 5.17 -11.95
CA GLU A 231 -15.82 5.27 -13.35
C GLU A 231 -14.79 4.61 -14.27
N ARG A 232 -15.22 4.13 -15.43
CA ARG A 232 -14.40 3.39 -16.39
C ARG A 232 -14.65 3.91 -17.79
N ALA A 233 -13.63 3.89 -18.65
CA ALA A 233 -13.72 4.51 -19.97
C ALA A 233 -14.84 3.92 -20.86
N ASP A 234 -15.19 2.63 -20.66
CA ASP A 234 -16.28 1.94 -21.34
C ASP A 234 -17.68 2.16 -20.71
N GLY A 235 -17.79 3.00 -19.68
CA GLY A 235 -19.04 3.30 -18.97
C GLY A 235 -19.51 2.19 -18.01
N SER A 236 -18.73 1.12 -17.81
CA SER A 236 -19.08 0.02 -16.90
C SER A 236 -18.88 0.36 -15.41
N GLY A 237 -18.31 1.54 -15.13
CA GLY A 237 -18.05 2.03 -13.78
C GLY A 237 -19.28 2.51 -13.03
N TYR A 238 -19.04 3.12 -11.87
CA TYR A 238 -20.07 3.65 -10.98
C TYR A 238 -19.53 4.90 -10.25
N PRO A 239 -20.39 5.77 -9.68
CA PRO A 239 -21.85 5.64 -9.53
C PRO A 239 -22.69 6.17 -10.70
N ARG A 240 -22.11 6.88 -11.66
CA ARG A 240 -22.81 7.60 -12.73
C ARG A 240 -22.74 6.89 -14.09
N GLY A 241 -21.78 5.98 -14.30
CA GLY A 241 -21.61 5.26 -15.55
C GLY A 241 -21.05 6.15 -16.67
N LEU A 242 -20.08 6.99 -16.32
CA LEU A 242 -19.46 7.94 -17.23
C LEU A 242 -18.46 7.26 -18.16
N GLY A 243 -18.36 7.76 -19.39
CA GLY A 243 -17.29 7.37 -20.32
C GLY A 243 -16.01 8.17 -20.09
N GLY A 244 -14.89 7.70 -20.65
CA GLY A 244 -13.57 8.31 -20.43
C GLY A 244 -13.53 9.80 -20.77
N GLY A 245 -14.17 10.21 -21.87
CA GLY A 245 -14.24 11.62 -22.29
C GLY A 245 -14.98 12.55 -21.33
N ASP A 246 -15.80 12.01 -20.42
CA ASP A 246 -16.56 12.76 -19.42
C ASP A 246 -15.80 12.90 -18.09
N LEU A 247 -14.67 12.19 -17.94
CA LEU A 247 -13.83 12.24 -16.76
C LEU A 247 -12.69 13.24 -16.95
N SER A 248 -12.44 14.06 -15.94
CA SER A 248 -11.25 14.91 -15.92
C SER A 248 -9.96 14.07 -15.99
N ARG A 249 -8.89 14.62 -16.57
CA ARG A 249 -7.60 13.91 -16.66
C ARG A 249 -7.06 13.52 -15.28
N ALA A 250 -7.26 14.38 -14.27
CA ALA A 250 -6.94 14.07 -12.89
C ALA A 250 -7.81 12.93 -12.32
N GLY A 251 -9.12 12.93 -12.59
CA GLY A 251 -10.02 11.84 -12.20
C GLY A 251 -9.66 10.49 -12.82
N GLN A 252 -9.27 10.49 -14.10
CA GLN A 252 -8.78 9.27 -14.76
C GLN A 252 -7.50 8.75 -14.11
N ILE A 253 -6.53 9.63 -13.83
CA ILE A 253 -5.28 9.27 -13.14
C ILE A 253 -5.56 8.70 -11.74
N ALA A 254 -6.44 9.35 -10.97
CA ALA A 254 -6.83 8.89 -9.64
C ALA A 254 -7.49 7.49 -9.68
N ALA A 255 -8.41 7.27 -10.62
CA ALA A 255 -9.09 5.97 -10.80
C ALA A 255 -8.10 4.84 -11.10
N MET A 256 -7.13 5.10 -11.97
CA MET A 256 -6.11 4.11 -12.32
C MET A 256 -5.10 3.89 -11.19
N ALA A 257 -4.69 4.94 -10.48
CA ALA A 257 -3.82 4.83 -9.31
C ALA A 257 -4.48 4.02 -8.19
N ALA A 258 -5.76 4.26 -7.93
CA ALA A 258 -6.55 3.50 -6.95
C ALA A 258 -6.67 2.03 -7.32
N GLU A 259 -6.96 1.70 -8.59
CA GLU A 259 -7.03 0.32 -9.06
C GLU A 259 -5.65 -0.36 -8.97
N CYS A 260 -4.57 0.32 -9.35
CA CYS A 260 -3.21 -0.21 -9.26
C CYS A 260 -2.84 -0.54 -7.80
N GLU A 261 -3.16 0.36 -6.88
CA GLU A 261 -2.99 0.13 -5.45
C GLU A 261 -3.82 -1.07 -5.01
N ASP A 262 -5.12 -1.10 -5.33
CA ASP A 262 -6.06 -2.16 -4.95
C ASP A 262 -5.63 -3.57 -5.38
N LEU A 263 -5.07 -3.71 -6.58
CA LEU A 263 -4.52 -4.97 -7.10
C LEU A 263 -3.33 -5.49 -6.28
N CYS A 264 -2.60 -4.61 -5.60
CA CYS A 264 -1.48 -4.97 -4.74
C CYS A 264 -1.92 -5.49 -3.35
N TRP A 265 -3.22 -5.46 -3.05
CA TRP A 265 -3.79 -5.93 -1.79
C TRP A 265 -4.45 -7.31 -1.92
N GLU A 266 -4.25 -8.15 -0.91
CA GLU A 266 -5.00 -9.41 -0.80
C GLU A 266 -6.46 -9.11 -0.47
N HIS A 267 -7.36 -9.66 -1.29
CA HIS A 267 -8.80 -9.58 -1.09
C HIS A 267 -9.37 -11.00 -0.99
N ALA A 268 -10.60 -11.13 -0.46
CA ALA A 268 -11.22 -12.43 -0.27
C ALA A 268 -11.27 -13.26 -1.57
N GLY A 269 -10.37 -14.25 -1.69
CA GLY A 269 -10.24 -15.09 -2.88
C GLY A 269 -9.41 -14.51 -4.03
N ARG A 270 -8.85 -13.30 -3.90
CA ARG A 270 -7.94 -12.68 -4.87
C ARG A 270 -6.57 -12.40 -4.20
N PRO A 271 -5.51 -13.14 -4.56
CA PRO A 271 -4.18 -12.91 -4.00
C PRO A 271 -3.65 -11.55 -4.44
N ALA A 272 -2.85 -10.91 -3.58
CA ALA A 272 -2.13 -9.69 -3.89
C ALA A 272 -1.21 -9.89 -5.11
N MET A 273 -1.22 -8.91 -6.02
CA MET A 273 -0.28 -8.83 -7.14
C MET A 273 1.02 -8.12 -6.71
N SER A 274 2.13 -8.42 -7.38
CA SER A 274 3.29 -7.54 -7.32
C SER A 274 3.01 -6.24 -8.05
N GLY A 275 3.77 -5.18 -7.75
CA GLY A 275 3.63 -3.90 -8.44
C GLY A 275 3.69 -4.01 -9.96
N LEU A 276 4.63 -4.80 -10.50
CA LEU A 276 4.71 -5.05 -11.96
C LEU A 276 3.47 -5.77 -12.49
N GLN A 277 2.92 -6.74 -11.75
CA GLN A 277 1.70 -7.45 -12.16
C GLN A 277 0.48 -6.51 -12.15
N ALA A 278 0.39 -5.60 -11.18
CA ALA A 278 -0.63 -4.57 -11.14
C ALA A 278 -0.50 -3.61 -12.33
N LEU A 279 0.70 -3.12 -12.64
CA LEU A 279 0.95 -2.30 -13.83
C LEU A 279 0.57 -3.00 -15.12
N ALA A 280 0.99 -4.26 -15.28
CA ALA A 280 0.67 -5.04 -16.47
C ALA A 280 -0.85 -5.21 -16.61
N SER A 281 -1.56 -5.41 -15.50
CA SER A 281 -3.02 -5.48 -15.48
C SER A 281 -3.68 -4.16 -15.90
N ILE A 282 -3.21 -3.03 -15.37
CA ILE A 282 -3.68 -1.69 -15.77
C ILE A 282 -3.40 -1.42 -17.24
N TYR A 283 -2.20 -1.70 -17.72
CA TYR A 283 -1.82 -1.52 -19.13
C TYR A 283 -2.66 -2.37 -20.07
N ASN A 284 -2.87 -3.65 -19.75
CA ASN A 284 -3.70 -4.56 -20.55
C ASN A 284 -5.19 -4.18 -20.53
N ALA A 285 -5.67 -3.66 -19.40
CA ALA A 285 -7.02 -3.11 -19.27
C ALA A 285 -7.15 -1.74 -19.95
N GLY A 286 -6.03 -1.05 -20.19
CA GLY A 286 -5.94 0.36 -20.55
C GLY A 286 -6.73 0.76 -21.78
N ALA A 287 -6.73 -0.06 -22.83
CA ALA A 287 -7.48 0.24 -24.05
C ALA A 287 -9.01 0.12 -23.91
N ARG A 288 -9.51 -0.47 -22.82
CA ARG A 288 -10.94 -0.73 -22.60
C ARG A 288 -11.47 0.02 -21.38
N LEU A 289 -10.86 -0.22 -20.22
CA LEU A 289 -11.37 0.26 -18.94
C LEU A 289 -10.86 1.65 -18.59
N PHE A 290 -9.80 2.10 -19.26
CA PHE A 290 -9.13 3.37 -19.02
C PHE A 290 -8.82 4.09 -20.34
N ASP A 291 -8.03 5.16 -20.27
CA ASP A 291 -7.49 5.83 -21.46
C ASP A 291 -6.15 5.18 -21.85
N GLY A 292 -6.08 4.66 -23.07
CA GLY A 292 -4.92 3.92 -23.57
C GLY A 292 -3.63 4.75 -23.58
N ASP A 293 -3.70 6.03 -23.96
CA ASP A 293 -2.54 6.91 -24.02
C ASP A 293 -2.04 7.24 -22.60
N LEU A 294 -2.96 7.51 -21.68
CA LEU A 294 -2.61 7.70 -20.27
C LEU A 294 -1.97 6.45 -19.67
N THR A 295 -2.51 5.25 -19.93
CA THR A 295 -1.90 4.01 -19.40
C THR A 295 -0.50 3.77 -19.98
N ALA A 296 -0.24 4.16 -21.24
CA ALA A 296 1.09 4.09 -21.81
C ALA A 296 2.04 5.13 -21.17
N ASP A 297 1.55 6.34 -20.91
CA ASP A 297 2.29 7.37 -20.17
C ASP A 297 2.62 6.90 -18.74
N PHE A 298 1.72 6.16 -18.09
CA PHE A 298 1.92 5.60 -16.76
C PHE A 298 3.09 4.64 -16.67
N VAL A 299 3.11 3.66 -17.58
CA VAL A 299 4.16 2.64 -17.63
C VAL A 299 5.51 3.32 -17.90
N ARG A 300 5.52 4.38 -18.72
CA ARG A 300 6.73 5.19 -18.96
C ARG A 300 7.13 5.99 -17.72
N ALA A 301 6.18 6.55 -16.99
CA ALA A 301 6.42 7.37 -15.78
C ALA A 301 7.00 6.56 -14.61
N LEU A 302 6.50 5.35 -14.40
CA LEU A 302 6.90 4.49 -13.28
C LEU A 302 8.13 3.64 -13.56
N GLY A 303 8.51 3.49 -14.83
CA GLY A 303 9.58 2.60 -15.27
C GLY A 303 9.17 1.12 -15.17
N VAL A 304 9.91 0.27 -15.89
CA VAL A 304 9.66 -1.19 -15.93
C VAL A 304 10.18 -1.89 -14.66
N TRP A 305 11.00 -1.20 -13.86
CA TRP A 305 11.73 -1.77 -12.72
C TRP A 305 11.42 -1.01 -11.43
N PRO A 306 10.37 -1.42 -10.71
CA PRO A 306 10.02 -0.89 -9.40
C PRO A 306 11.14 -1.07 -8.36
N PRO A 307 11.61 -0.01 -7.67
CA PRO A 307 12.40 -0.14 -6.45
C PRO A 307 11.73 -1.04 -5.42
N GLY A 308 12.56 -1.82 -4.72
CA GLY A 308 12.13 -2.88 -3.82
C GLY A 308 11.83 -4.22 -4.49
N CYS A 309 11.71 -4.30 -5.82
CA CYS A 309 11.60 -5.58 -6.50
C CYS A 309 12.90 -6.39 -6.43
N LEU A 310 12.77 -7.69 -6.14
CA LEU A 310 13.86 -8.63 -6.34
C LEU A 310 13.92 -9.01 -7.83
N VAL A 311 15.08 -8.85 -8.43
CA VAL A 311 15.35 -9.15 -9.84
C VAL A 311 16.47 -10.17 -9.98
N GLU A 312 16.40 -10.95 -11.05
CA GLU A 312 17.48 -11.85 -11.47
C GLU A 312 18.22 -11.24 -12.66
N LEU A 313 19.54 -11.16 -12.54
CA LEU A 313 20.44 -10.67 -13.58
C LEU A 313 20.82 -11.79 -14.57
N ALA A 314 21.38 -11.42 -15.72
CA ALA A 314 21.78 -12.35 -16.77
C ALA A 314 22.80 -13.42 -16.31
N GLY A 315 23.63 -13.12 -15.30
CA GLY A 315 24.55 -14.08 -14.68
C GLY A 315 23.87 -15.00 -13.64
N GLY A 316 22.59 -14.79 -13.35
CA GLY A 316 21.81 -15.50 -12.34
C GLY A 316 22.00 -14.94 -10.93
N GLU A 317 22.64 -13.78 -10.77
CA GLU A 317 22.70 -13.05 -9.51
C GLU A 317 21.35 -12.42 -9.18
N LEU A 318 21.08 -12.30 -7.89
CA LEU A 318 19.90 -11.63 -7.39
C LEU A 318 20.26 -10.23 -6.91
N ALA A 319 19.37 -9.27 -7.17
CA ALA A 319 19.51 -7.91 -6.67
C ALA A 319 18.14 -7.28 -6.37
N VAL A 320 18.10 -6.33 -5.45
CA VAL A 320 16.90 -5.51 -5.19
C VAL A 320 17.04 -4.21 -5.96
N VAL A 321 16.02 -3.80 -6.70
CA VAL A 321 16.05 -2.50 -7.38
C VAL A 321 16.05 -1.39 -6.32
N GLY A 322 17.03 -0.49 -6.38
CA GLY A 322 17.13 0.71 -5.57
C GLY A 322 16.57 1.93 -6.29
N ASP A 323 16.74 3.12 -5.69
CA ASP A 323 16.19 4.34 -6.28
C ASP A 323 16.82 4.68 -7.62
N ILE A 324 15.96 5.11 -8.55
CA ILE A 324 16.36 5.57 -9.88
C ILE A 324 16.49 7.09 -9.81
N PRO A 325 17.70 7.67 -9.96
CA PRO A 325 17.85 9.12 -10.05
C PRO A 325 17.15 9.63 -11.32
N ALA A 326 16.37 10.71 -11.19
CA ALA A 326 15.59 11.34 -12.27
C ALA A 326 16.42 11.75 -13.50
N SER A 327 17.74 11.85 -13.38
CA SER A 327 18.67 12.29 -14.42
C SER A 327 19.15 11.18 -15.38
N GLU A 328 18.83 9.90 -15.14
CA GLU A 328 19.45 8.78 -15.85
C GLU A 328 18.42 7.79 -16.44
N PHE A 329 17.91 8.09 -17.65
CA PHE A 329 17.16 7.11 -18.43
C PHE A 329 18.09 5.98 -18.93
N GLY A 330 17.95 4.76 -18.41
CA GLY A 330 18.55 3.53 -18.97
C GLY A 330 19.45 2.70 -18.04
N ALA A 331 19.90 3.26 -16.91
CA ALA A 331 20.66 2.54 -15.89
C ALA A 331 19.86 2.44 -14.59
N LEU A 332 19.91 1.28 -13.94
CA LEU A 332 19.24 1.03 -12.66
C LEU A 332 20.28 0.96 -11.55
N SER A 333 19.98 1.62 -10.44
CA SER A 333 20.68 1.35 -9.18
C SER A 333 20.10 0.07 -8.60
N LEU A 334 20.93 -0.96 -8.42
CA LEU A 334 20.53 -2.22 -7.81
C LEU A 334 21.34 -2.44 -6.55
N ARG A 335 20.72 -2.97 -5.50
CA ARG A 335 21.39 -3.48 -4.32
C ARG A 335 21.62 -4.99 -4.49
N PRO A 336 22.87 -5.44 -4.71
CA PRO A 336 23.17 -6.86 -4.91
C PRO A 336 22.75 -7.69 -3.70
N VAL A 337 22.14 -8.85 -3.95
CA VAL A 337 21.78 -9.84 -2.93
C VAL A 337 22.72 -11.02 -2.94
N THR A 338 23.17 -11.41 -4.12
CA THR A 338 24.17 -12.47 -4.26
C THR A 338 25.40 -11.97 -5.00
N ASN A 339 26.54 -12.60 -4.76
CA ASN A 339 27.72 -12.46 -5.60
C ASN A 339 27.58 -13.29 -6.90
N SER A 340 28.60 -13.25 -7.76
CA SER A 340 28.67 -14.05 -9.00
C SER A 340 28.74 -15.57 -8.77
N ALA A 341 29.09 -16.01 -7.56
CA ALA A 341 29.01 -17.41 -7.14
C ALA A 341 27.62 -17.80 -6.58
N LYS A 342 26.66 -16.87 -6.61
CA LYS A 342 25.27 -17.02 -6.08
C LYS A 342 25.20 -17.19 -4.56
N GLU A 343 26.24 -16.77 -3.86
CA GLU A 343 26.28 -16.75 -2.41
C GLU A 343 25.69 -15.42 -1.91
N LEU A 344 24.96 -15.47 -0.79
CA LEU A 344 24.39 -14.27 -0.18
C LEU A 344 25.49 -13.30 0.25
N LEU A 345 25.30 -12.03 -0.10
CA LEU A 345 26.13 -10.96 0.39
C LEU A 345 25.69 -10.57 1.80
N ASP A 346 26.66 -10.30 2.67
CA ASP A 346 26.39 -9.78 4.01
C ASP A 346 26.04 -8.29 3.92
N PHE A 347 24.76 -7.98 4.10
CA PHE A 347 24.25 -6.61 4.07
C PHE A 347 24.58 -5.80 5.32
N ALA A 348 24.88 -6.46 6.44
CA ALA A 348 25.24 -5.74 7.66
C ALA A 348 26.64 -5.11 7.53
N ALA A 349 27.50 -5.70 6.69
CA ALA A 349 28.84 -5.20 6.44
C ALA A 349 28.86 -3.96 5.52
N ASP A 350 27.88 -3.84 4.61
CA ASP A 350 27.78 -2.74 3.64
C ASP A 350 26.31 -2.48 3.24
N PRO A 351 25.52 -1.81 4.10
CA PRO A 351 24.07 -1.66 3.91
C PRO A 351 23.68 -0.81 2.69
N ASP A 352 24.58 0.09 2.28
CA ASP A 352 24.40 1.07 1.20
C ASP A 352 25.00 0.60 -0.14
N ARG A 353 25.50 -0.64 -0.19
CA ARG A 353 26.10 -1.20 -1.40
C ARG A 353 25.13 -1.17 -2.58
N THR A 354 25.44 -0.37 -3.59
CA THR A 354 24.68 -0.32 -4.84
C THR A 354 25.60 -0.55 -6.02
N VAL A 355 25.07 -1.17 -7.06
CA VAL A 355 25.71 -1.38 -8.35
C VAL A 355 24.83 -0.78 -9.44
N ARG A 356 25.45 -0.24 -10.47
CA ARG A 356 24.74 0.25 -11.65
C ARG A 356 24.69 -0.86 -12.68
N VAL A 357 23.49 -1.16 -13.15
CA VAL A 357 23.24 -2.24 -14.09
C VAL A 357 22.35 -1.73 -15.22
N SER A 358 22.64 -2.11 -16.45
CA SER A 358 21.76 -1.81 -17.58
C SER A 358 20.44 -2.54 -17.40
N ALA A 359 19.31 -1.90 -17.74
CA ALA A 359 18.00 -2.57 -17.75
C ALA A 359 17.99 -3.86 -18.61
N SER A 360 18.86 -3.94 -19.63
CA SER A 360 19.00 -5.13 -20.48
C SER A 360 19.64 -6.34 -19.80
N GLU A 361 20.32 -6.15 -18.67
CA GLU A 361 20.93 -7.24 -17.90
C GLU A 361 19.95 -7.90 -16.94
N ILE A 362 18.75 -7.32 -16.74
CA ILE A 362 17.72 -7.93 -15.91
C ILE A 362 16.90 -8.92 -16.75
N VAL A 363 16.88 -10.18 -16.31
CA VAL A 363 16.17 -11.27 -16.98
C VAL A 363 14.70 -11.29 -16.58
N ARG A 364 14.42 -11.12 -15.28
CA ARG A 364 13.06 -11.16 -14.73
C ARG A 364 12.96 -10.52 -13.35
N ILE A 365 11.74 -10.09 -13.03
CA ILE A 365 11.33 -9.79 -11.65
C ILE A 365 10.83 -11.08 -11.00
N LEU A 366 11.29 -11.36 -9.78
CA LEU A 366 10.82 -12.51 -9.00
C LEU A 366 9.53 -12.15 -8.24
N SER A 367 8.55 -13.06 -8.30
CA SER A 367 7.25 -12.90 -7.62
C SER A 367 7.40 -12.95 -6.10
N LEU A 368 6.48 -12.30 -5.38
CA LEU A 368 6.34 -12.40 -3.93
C LEU A 368 5.99 -13.83 -3.46
N ALA A 369 5.41 -14.64 -4.34
CA ALA A 369 5.13 -16.04 -4.08
C ALA A 369 6.38 -16.93 -4.18
N ASP A 370 7.46 -16.44 -4.80
CA ASP A 370 8.68 -17.22 -4.97
C ASP A 370 9.37 -17.47 -3.60
N PRO A 371 9.69 -18.72 -3.25
CA PRO A 371 10.37 -19.05 -2.00
C PRO A 371 11.67 -18.25 -1.78
N ILE A 372 12.41 -17.98 -2.85
CA ILE A 372 13.67 -17.21 -2.80
C ILE A 372 13.37 -15.76 -2.44
N THR A 373 12.35 -15.15 -3.04
CA THR A 373 11.91 -13.78 -2.69
C THR A 373 11.55 -13.67 -1.22
N ARG A 374 10.82 -14.65 -0.68
CA ARG A 374 10.46 -14.67 0.75
C ARG A 374 11.69 -14.77 1.65
N PHE A 375 12.61 -15.67 1.31
CA PHE A 375 13.86 -15.86 2.05
C PHE A 375 14.75 -14.61 2.03
N VAL A 376 14.94 -13.99 0.86
CA VAL A 376 15.74 -12.77 0.72
C VAL A 376 15.11 -11.62 1.51
N ARG A 377 13.79 -11.41 1.41
CA ARG A 377 13.10 -10.38 2.20
C ARG A 377 13.21 -10.61 3.71
N TYR A 378 13.22 -11.87 4.16
CA TYR A 378 13.47 -12.21 5.56
C TYR A 378 14.89 -11.85 5.97
N TYR A 379 15.88 -12.29 5.19
CA TYR A 379 17.30 -12.03 5.46
C TYR A 379 17.61 -10.53 5.51
N LEU A 380 17.08 -9.75 4.56
CA LEU A 380 17.23 -8.31 4.51
C LEU A 380 16.68 -7.59 5.76
N ARG A 381 15.54 -8.04 6.30
CA ARG A 381 14.96 -7.48 7.52
C ARG A 381 15.79 -7.78 8.77
N GLN A 382 16.48 -8.91 8.79
CA GLN A 382 17.34 -9.30 9.91
C GLN A 382 18.69 -8.55 9.91
N CYS A 383 19.19 -8.19 8.72
CA CYS A 383 20.51 -7.57 8.55
C CYS A 383 20.49 -6.02 8.57
N GLY A 384 19.34 -5.36 8.43
CA GLY A 384 19.23 -3.91 8.48
C GLY A 384 17.80 -3.44 8.67
N GLY A 385 17.51 -2.80 9.81
CA GLY A 385 16.23 -2.15 10.05
C GLY A 385 16.08 -0.90 9.17
N HIS A 386 15.13 -0.94 8.24
CA HIS A 386 14.06 0.05 8.02
C HIS A 386 13.14 -0.34 6.85
#